data_AF-S9TST1-F1
#
_entry.id   AF-S9TST1-F1
#
_cell.length_a   1.000
_cell.length_b   1.000
_cell.length_c   1.000
_cell.angle_alpha   90.00
_cell.angle_beta   90.00
_cell.angle_gamma   90.00
#
_symmetry.space_group_name_H-M   'P 1'
#
loop_
_entity.id
_entity.type
_entity.pdbx_description
1 polymer ?
#
loop_
_entity_poly.entity_id
_entity_poly.type
_entity_poly.pdbx_seq_one_letter_code
_entity_poly.pdbx_strand_id
1 'polypeptide(L)'
;MGETTIGGDDIEARDLSADREETTGPTLTPPPLGLARVAASEPRPAPLSQRPTTLTPAIVAVAVTGLWLLICAYYTANSIGFANLLDMQPQEIGGIVGAAFVPLAFLWLVVTYLDRGRELRELTLDLREQLERLTSPTEGIERRAGTIASTLKLQARMLTDASDEAARSGEAVRDTLNSQIEALRNLSGRVESEARTAVEALRSEVARLSDATEAATQRAREIEGVLRVQTQDLSGATEGAAVKVRDFATLLQDQIDGIEMVSARAVARAEQAGGQVRQQAEALDQISQSAVARTEQVVGMFERQTVHLGDTVETAATRTEGVATALAERIDALRGLFTRQNTDLDQAAERLAEQTGRISASLQQQATGLDQITERVLSRVRIVEEGLGVQSRELVSASDQAMARFREIEDVLSRHSDSLRGVADSATAQITGIGEVFAQRRDEVDAAVERGVTRIRDLGESFQGQTRALVAASDQMTARGREISETLRLHIEDLGKGAERASAQAEAIRQSLRKQADELADAANVVSTQSKLSEASLNQQARHLIATSDQVMGRIKTITDTLRQNTNDLVGMSSRVGGELEGVGETLRQRATDVGVAASRANA
;
A
#
# COMPACT_ATOMS: atom_id res chain seq x y z
N MET A 1 -13.69 -42.28 33.83
CA MET A 1 -14.92 -41.47 33.65
C MET A 1 -14.51 -40.11 33.11
N GLY A 2 -15.05 -39.72 31.96
CA GLY A 2 -14.76 -38.44 31.30
C GLY A 2 -14.79 -38.57 29.78
N GLU A 3 -15.96 -38.92 29.22
CA GLU A 3 -16.24 -38.85 27.79
C GLU A 3 -16.47 -37.39 27.37
N THR A 4 -15.88 -36.97 26.25
CA THR A 4 -16.39 -35.85 25.45
C THR A 4 -16.35 -36.24 23.98
N THR A 5 -17.52 -36.58 23.45
CA THR A 5 -17.84 -36.73 22.03
C THR A 5 -18.43 -35.40 21.56
N ILE A 6 -17.82 -34.77 20.55
CA ILE A 6 -18.36 -33.59 19.87
C ILE A 6 -19.11 -34.07 18.63
N GLY A 7 -20.39 -33.68 18.57
CA GLY A 7 -21.39 -34.11 17.60
C GLY A 7 -21.19 -33.54 16.21
N GLY A 8 -21.67 -34.32 15.24
CA GLY A 8 -21.75 -33.98 13.84
C GLY A 8 -23.00 -33.19 13.48
N ASP A 9 -22.86 -32.54 12.32
CA ASP A 9 -23.82 -32.06 11.35
C ASP A 9 -25.31 -32.36 11.56
N ASP A 10 -26.09 -31.28 11.55
CA ASP A 10 -27.40 -31.21 10.89
C ASP A 10 -27.51 -29.82 10.24
N ILE A 11 -27.32 -29.75 8.92
CA ILE A 11 -27.60 -28.55 8.11
C ILE A 11 -29.02 -28.69 7.56
N GLU A 12 -29.94 -28.00 8.22
CA GLU A 12 -31.31 -27.79 7.75
C GLU A 12 -31.31 -26.70 6.67
N ALA A 13 -31.70 -27.09 5.45
CA ALA A 13 -31.91 -26.20 4.33
C ALA A 13 -33.05 -25.22 4.62
N ARG A 14 -32.73 -23.92 4.70
CA ARG A 14 -33.72 -22.85 4.77
C ARG A 14 -33.51 -21.85 3.64
N ASP A 15 -34.42 -21.95 2.69
CA ASP A 15 -34.67 -21.06 1.57
C ASP A 15 -35.06 -19.66 2.08
N LEU A 16 -34.27 -18.64 1.76
CA LEU A 16 -34.55 -17.22 1.96
C LEU A 16 -33.99 -16.42 0.79
N SER A 17 -34.66 -16.54 -0.36
CA SER A 17 -34.64 -15.53 -1.41
C SER A 17 -35.47 -14.30 -1.01
N ALA A 18 -34.95 -13.12 -1.36
CA ALA A 18 -35.59 -11.79 -1.33
C ALA A 18 -35.67 -11.06 0.02
N ASP A 19 -34.60 -10.34 0.37
CA ASP A 19 -34.56 -8.87 0.25
C ASP A 19 -33.14 -8.40 0.66
N ARG A 20 -32.42 -7.80 -0.28
CA ARG A 20 -31.13 -7.17 0.00
C ARG A 20 -31.04 -5.87 -0.77
N GLU A 21 -31.46 -4.80 -0.10
CA GLU A 21 -31.17 -3.44 -0.50
C GLU A 21 -29.66 -3.23 -0.59
N GLU A 22 -29.19 -2.91 -1.80
CA GLU A 22 -27.84 -2.44 -2.06
C GLU A 22 -27.66 -1.06 -1.42
N THR A 23 -26.78 -0.96 -0.42
CA THR A 23 -26.28 0.30 0.11
C THR A 23 -25.19 0.83 -0.81
N THR A 24 -25.58 1.62 -1.81
CA THR A 24 -24.69 2.39 -2.67
C THR A 24 -24.03 3.52 -1.88
N GLY A 25 -22.69 3.51 -1.82
CA GLY A 25 -21.90 4.66 -1.34
C GLY A 25 -22.10 5.91 -2.21
N PRO A 26 -21.90 7.12 -1.67
CA PRO A 26 -22.26 8.35 -2.36
C PRO A 26 -21.29 8.66 -3.51
N THR A 27 -21.81 8.62 -4.74
CA THR A 27 -21.17 9.16 -5.93
C THR A 27 -21.16 10.68 -5.87
N LEU A 28 -19.97 11.27 -5.72
CA LEU A 28 -19.72 12.71 -5.88
C LEU A 28 -19.81 13.08 -7.37
N THR A 29 -20.95 13.65 -7.77
CA THR A 29 -21.11 14.40 -9.02
C THR A 29 -20.73 15.87 -8.78
N PRO A 30 -19.90 16.51 -9.62
CA PRO A 30 -19.66 17.95 -9.53
C PRO A 30 -20.85 18.73 -10.12
N PRO A 31 -21.21 19.90 -9.58
CA PRO A 31 -22.30 20.71 -10.11
C PRO A 31 -21.89 21.39 -11.43
N PRO A 32 -22.85 21.71 -12.33
CA PRO A 32 -22.56 22.53 -13.50
C PRO A 32 -22.35 23.97 -13.06
N LEU A 33 -21.12 24.48 -13.18
CA LEU A 33 -20.81 25.91 -13.07
C LEU A 33 -21.32 26.64 -14.32
N GLY A 34 -22.62 26.95 -14.35
CA GLY A 34 -23.21 27.89 -15.28
C GLY A 34 -22.86 29.33 -14.86
N LEU A 35 -21.84 29.93 -15.48
CA LEU A 35 -21.58 31.36 -15.39
C LEU A 35 -22.69 32.13 -16.11
N ALA A 36 -23.74 32.51 -15.36
CA ALA A 36 -24.74 33.46 -15.83
C ALA A 36 -24.10 34.85 -15.99
N ARG A 37 -23.69 35.15 -17.22
CA ARG A 37 -23.28 36.48 -17.68
C ARG A 37 -24.45 37.45 -17.51
N VAL A 38 -24.38 38.34 -16.51
CA VAL A 38 -25.28 39.50 -16.40
C VAL A 38 -24.92 40.48 -17.50
N ALA A 39 -25.71 40.50 -18.58
CA ALA A 39 -25.64 41.53 -19.61
C ALA A 39 -26.48 42.74 -19.14
N ALA A 40 -25.81 43.82 -18.74
CA ALA A 40 -26.44 45.11 -18.51
C ALA A 40 -26.90 45.71 -19.84
N SER A 41 -28.16 46.12 -19.94
CA SER A 41 -28.74 46.82 -21.09
C SER A 41 -28.79 48.34 -20.82
N GLU A 42 -28.18 49.13 -21.70
CA GLU A 42 -28.27 50.61 -21.69
C GLU A 42 -29.58 51.11 -22.34
N PRO A 43 -30.23 52.17 -21.82
CA PRO A 43 -31.43 52.73 -22.42
C PRO A 43 -31.15 53.90 -23.40
N ARG A 44 -31.96 53.97 -24.46
CA ARG A 44 -31.94 54.96 -25.57
C ARG A 44 -32.85 56.17 -25.26
N PRO A 45 -32.52 57.43 -25.62
CA PRO A 45 -33.36 58.60 -25.29
C PRO A 45 -34.44 58.92 -26.34
N ALA A 46 -35.54 59.56 -25.91
CA ALA A 46 -36.69 60.03 -26.70
C ALA A 46 -36.74 61.58 -26.81
N PRO A 47 -37.47 62.19 -27.79
CA PRO A 47 -37.29 63.59 -28.20
C PRO A 47 -38.22 64.59 -27.47
N LEU A 48 -37.81 65.87 -27.42
CA LEU A 48 -38.50 67.00 -26.77
C LEU A 48 -39.45 67.76 -27.71
N SER A 49 -40.64 68.13 -27.21
CA SER A 49 -41.72 68.85 -27.91
C SER A 49 -41.68 70.38 -27.72
N GLN A 50 -41.89 71.14 -28.81
CA GLN A 50 -41.97 72.62 -28.87
C GLN A 50 -43.35 73.17 -28.43
N ARG A 51 -43.41 74.40 -27.88
CA ARG A 51 -44.66 75.13 -27.55
C ARG A 51 -44.68 76.58 -28.11
N PRO A 52 -45.88 77.20 -28.32
CA PRO A 52 -46.11 78.33 -29.22
C PRO A 52 -46.15 79.72 -28.53
N THR A 53 -45.92 80.77 -29.32
CA THR A 53 -45.82 82.21 -28.99
C THR A 53 -47.17 82.92 -28.81
N THR A 54 -47.31 83.77 -27.77
CA THR A 54 -48.48 84.66 -27.53
C THR A 54 -48.11 86.15 -27.73
N LEU A 55 -49.09 86.96 -28.16
CA LEU A 55 -48.98 88.38 -28.54
C LEU A 55 -48.49 89.30 -27.39
N THR A 56 -47.50 90.16 -27.68
CA THR A 56 -46.76 90.99 -26.71
C THR A 56 -47.49 92.31 -26.33
N PRO A 57 -47.27 92.83 -25.10
CA PRO A 57 -47.97 94.01 -24.56
C PRO A 57 -47.59 95.32 -25.26
N ALA A 58 -46.48 95.32 -26.00
CA ALA A 58 -46.00 96.46 -26.79
C ALA A 58 -46.99 96.91 -27.88
N ILE A 59 -47.75 95.99 -28.48
CA ILE A 59 -48.68 96.31 -29.58
C ILE A 59 -49.86 97.16 -29.06
N VAL A 60 -50.35 96.86 -27.86
CA VAL A 60 -51.45 97.62 -27.23
C VAL A 60 -50.99 99.02 -26.84
N ALA A 61 -49.76 99.18 -26.36
CA ALA A 61 -49.17 100.47 -25.99
C ALA A 61 -49.03 101.44 -27.17
N VAL A 62 -48.63 100.93 -28.33
CA VAL A 62 -48.50 101.71 -29.57
C VAL A 62 -49.86 102.25 -30.03
N ALA A 63 -50.92 101.43 -29.95
CA ALA A 63 -52.26 101.86 -30.33
C ALA A 63 -52.81 102.97 -29.42
N VAL A 64 -52.63 102.84 -28.10
CA VAL A 64 -53.05 103.87 -27.11
C VAL A 64 -52.27 105.17 -27.29
N THR A 65 -50.96 105.06 -27.58
CA THR A 65 -50.09 106.21 -27.87
C THR A 65 -50.56 106.99 -29.12
N GLY A 66 -50.90 106.26 -30.19
CA GLY A 66 -51.41 106.86 -31.42
C GLY A 66 -52.74 107.60 -31.21
N LEU A 67 -53.67 106.98 -30.46
CA LEU A 67 -54.97 107.60 -30.15
C LEU A 67 -54.82 108.88 -29.31
N TRP A 68 -53.91 108.88 -28.33
CA TRP A 68 -53.67 110.04 -27.46
C TRP A 68 -53.07 111.24 -28.22
N LEU A 69 -52.07 110.99 -29.09
CA LEU A 69 -51.51 112.06 -29.92
C LEU A 69 -52.53 112.65 -30.88
N LEU A 70 -53.48 111.84 -31.36
CA LEU A 70 -54.58 112.29 -32.22
C LEU A 70 -55.56 113.19 -31.45
N ILE A 71 -55.86 112.86 -30.19
CA ILE A 71 -56.65 113.72 -29.28
C ILE A 71 -55.91 115.03 -28.99
N CYS A 72 -54.61 114.99 -28.71
CA CYS A 72 -53.80 116.19 -28.48
C CYS A 72 -53.74 117.09 -29.73
N ALA A 73 -53.55 116.50 -30.92
CA ALA A 73 -53.56 117.22 -32.18
C ALA A 73 -54.92 117.85 -32.46
N TYR A 74 -56.03 117.14 -32.19
CA TYR A 74 -57.38 117.66 -32.33
C TYR A 74 -57.65 118.82 -31.37
N TYR A 75 -57.31 118.67 -30.08
CA TYR A 75 -57.44 119.73 -29.09
C TYR A 75 -56.62 120.98 -29.46
N THR A 76 -55.38 120.78 -29.90
CA THR A 76 -54.49 121.87 -30.31
C THR A 76 -55.04 122.59 -31.55
N ALA A 77 -55.57 121.85 -32.52
CA ALA A 77 -56.20 122.42 -33.71
C ALA A 77 -57.46 123.24 -33.38
N ASN A 78 -58.28 122.77 -32.43
CA ASN A 78 -59.63 123.29 -32.22
C ASN A 78 -59.75 124.32 -31.08
N SER A 79 -58.87 124.28 -30.07
CA SER A 79 -58.90 125.20 -28.93
C SER A 79 -57.82 126.29 -28.99
N ILE A 80 -56.61 125.98 -29.48
CA ILE A 80 -55.48 126.91 -29.50
C ILE A 80 -55.23 127.45 -30.91
N GLY A 81 -55.29 126.57 -31.91
CA GLY A 81 -54.89 126.82 -33.30
C GLY A 81 -53.37 126.71 -33.48
N PHE A 82 -52.89 125.92 -34.45
CA PHE A 82 -51.46 125.67 -34.66
C PHE A 82 -50.64 126.94 -34.93
N ALA A 83 -51.26 127.97 -35.52
CA ALA A 83 -50.60 129.26 -35.77
C ALA A 83 -50.30 130.02 -34.46
N ASN A 84 -51.18 129.95 -33.46
CA ASN A 84 -51.01 130.62 -32.18
C ASN A 84 -49.95 129.97 -31.28
N LEU A 85 -49.59 128.69 -31.52
CA LEU A 85 -48.51 128.06 -30.75
C LEU A 85 -47.15 128.72 -30.98
N LEU A 86 -46.94 129.34 -32.15
CA LEU A 86 -45.67 129.98 -32.50
C LEU A 86 -45.51 131.39 -31.92
N ASP A 87 -46.62 132.06 -31.62
CA ASP A 87 -46.63 133.39 -31.00
C ASP A 87 -46.64 133.35 -29.46
N MET A 88 -46.81 132.16 -28.87
CA MET A 88 -46.83 131.96 -27.42
C MET A 88 -45.44 132.05 -26.79
N GLN A 89 -45.39 132.47 -25.52
CA GLN A 89 -44.11 132.53 -24.79
C GLN A 89 -43.51 131.12 -24.62
N PRO A 90 -42.17 130.97 -24.63
CA PRO A 90 -41.52 129.66 -24.57
C PRO A 90 -41.95 128.76 -23.41
N GLN A 91 -42.33 129.35 -22.27
CA GLN A 91 -42.82 128.62 -21.09
C GLN A 91 -44.22 128.02 -21.28
N GLU A 92 -45.11 128.68 -22.03
CA GLU A 92 -46.47 128.21 -22.31
C GLU A 92 -46.46 127.06 -23.32
N ILE A 93 -45.58 127.16 -24.32
CA ILE A 93 -45.28 126.08 -25.26
C ILE A 93 -44.72 124.87 -24.49
N GLY A 94 -43.81 125.11 -23.55
CA GLY A 94 -43.27 124.06 -22.67
C GLY A 94 -44.35 123.35 -21.85
N GLY A 95 -45.37 124.09 -21.38
CA GLY A 95 -46.52 123.53 -20.66
C GLY A 95 -47.39 122.61 -21.51
N ILE A 96 -47.71 123.02 -22.75
CA ILE A 96 -48.54 122.22 -23.68
C ILE A 96 -47.78 120.98 -24.15
N VAL A 97 -46.51 121.14 -24.51
CA VAL A 97 -45.63 120.02 -24.88
C VAL A 97 -45.46 119.07 -23.69
N GLY A 98 -45.28 119.60 -22.48
CA GLY A 98 -45.26 118.80 -21.26
C GLY A 98 -46.55 118.01 -21.07
N ALA A 99 -47.72 118.64 -21.20
CA ALA A 99 -49.01 117.98 -21.05
C ALA A 99 -49.27 116.88 -22.08
N ALA A 100 -48.76 117.02 -23.31
CA ALA A 100 -48.90 116.02 -24.36
C ALA A 100 -47.96 114.81 -24.17
N PHE A 101 -46.70 115.06 -23.80
CA PHE A 101 -45.66 114.04 -23.79
C PHE A 101 -45.41 113.37 -22.43
N VAL A 102 -45.71 114.02 -21.30
CA VAL A 102 -45.54 113.42 -19.96
C VAL A 102 -46.39 112.16 -19.76
N PRO A 103 -47.68 112.11 -20.14
CA PRO A 103 -48.49 110.89 -20.04
C PRO A 103 -47.97 109.75 -20.94
N LEU A 104 -47.43 110.09 -22.11
CA LEU A 104 -46.80 109.15 -23.03
C LEU A 104 -45.55 108.52 -22.41
N ALA A 105 -44.69 109.36 -21.83
CA ALA A 105 -43.47 108.92 -21.15
C ALA A 105 -43.82 108.00 -19.97
N PHE A 106 -44.87 108.33 -19.21
CA PHE A 106 -45.35 107.48 -18.12
C PHE A 106 -45.92 106.15 -18.63
N LEU A 107 -46.73 106.16 -19.70
CA LEU A 107 -47.29 104.95 -20.30
C LEU A 107 -46.20 104.01 -20.81
N TRP A 108 -45.19 104.54 -21.51
CA TRP A 108 -44.06 103.74 -21.99
C TRP A 108 -43.14 103.25 -20.86
N LEU A 109 -43.01 104.02 -19.77
CA LEU A 109 -42.32 103.57 -18.56
C LEU A 109 -43.07 102.41 -17.89
N VAL A 110 -44.41 102.45 -17.85
CA VAL A 110 -45.22 101.34 -17.32
C VAL A 110 -45.14 100.11 -18.24
N VAL A 111 -45.19 100.29 -19.56
CA VAL A 111 -45.10 99.18 -20.52
C VAL A 111 -43.73 98.52 -20.47
N THR A 112 -42.66 99.31 -20.43
CA THR A 112 -41.30 98.77 -20.25
C THR A 112 -41.10 98.11 -18.89
N TYR A 113 -41.70 98.63 -17.82
CA TYR A 113 -41.70 97.96 -16.51
C TYR A 113 -42.47 96.63 -16.53
N LEU A 114 -43.58 96.55 -17.26
CA LEU A 114 -44.38 95.32 -17.41
C LEU A 114 -43.72 94.29 -18.33
N ASP A 115 -43.04 94.72 -19.39
CA ASP A 115 -42.31 93.83 -20.31
C ASP A 115 -41.03 93.30 -19.63
N ARG A 116 -40.30 94.19 -18.95
CA ARG A 116 -39.16 93.82 -18.11
C ARG A 116 -39.56 92.93 -16.93
N GLY A 117 -40.79 93.09 -16.41
CA GLY A 117 -41.39 92.20 -15.42
C GLY A 117 -41.81 90.82 -15.96
N ARG A 118 -41.99 90.67 -17.28
CA ARG A 118 -42.23 89.37 -17.94
C ARG A 118 -40.92 88.66 -18.26
N GLU A 119 -39.92 89.40 -18.72
CA GLU A 119 -38.55 88.91 -18.94
C GLU A 119 -37.88 88.49 -17.61
N LEU A 120 -38.11 89.23 -16.52
CA LEU A 120 -37.72 88.82 -15.16
C LEU A 120 -38.48 87.58 -14.68
N ARG A 121 -39.77 87.39 -15.05
CA ARG A 121 -40.55 86.20 -14.69
C ARG A 121 -40.11 84.94 -15.43
N GLU A 122 -39.66 85.06 -16.69
CA GLU A 122 -39.03 83.96 -17.43
C GLU A 122 -37.68 83.59 -16.81
N LEU A 123 -36.87 84.58 -16.40
CA LEU A 123 -35.64 84.32 -15.63
C LEU A 123 -35.91 83.76 -14.22
N THR A 124 -37.03 84.10 -13.58
CA THR A 124 -37.37 83.55 -12.26
C THR A 124 -37.90 82.11 -12.35
N LEU A 125 -38.43 81.67 -13.50
CA LEU A 125 -38.84 80.29 -13.72
C LEU A 125 -37.64 79.39 -14.03
N ASP A 126 -36.67 79.87 -14.81
CA ASP A 126 -35.44 79.13 -15.11
C ASP A 126 -34.49 79.09 -13.88
N LEU A 127 -34.46 80.18 -13.08
CA LEU A 127 -33.81 80.18 -11.77
C LEU A 127 -34.56 79.34 -10.73
N ARG A 128 -35.88 79.19 -10.80
CA ARG A 128 -36.63 78.29 -9.90
C ARG A 128 -36.40 76.83 -10.25
N GLU A 129 -36.25 76.48 -11.52
CA GLU A 129 -35.86 75.12 -11.96
C GLU A 129 -34.39 74.80 -11.64
N GLN A 130 -33.50 75.81 -11.66
CA GLN A 130 -32.09 75.67 -11.23
C GLN A 130 -31.93 75.73 -9.69
N LEU A 131 -32.73 76.51 -8.96
CA LEU A 131 -32.75 76.54 -7.48
C LEU A 131 -33.56 75.39 -6.87
N GLU A 132 -34.51 74.78 -7.56
CA GLU A 132 -35.16 73.54 -7.12
C GLU A 132 -34.20 72.34 -7.27
N ARG A 133 -33.23 72.43 -8.19
CA ARG A 133 -32.07 71.52 -8.30
C ARG A 133 -30.92 71.81 -7.33
N LEU A 134 -30.75 73.05 -6.85
CA LEU A 134 -29.65 73.42 -5.94
C LEU A 134 -30.06 73.61 -4.47
N THR A 135 -31.34 73.81 -4.16
CA THR A 135 -31.86 74.12 -2.80
C THR A 135 -32.78 73.05 -2.23
N SER A 136 -32.82 71.85 -2.82
CA SER A 136 -33.32 70.63 -2.15
C SER A 136 -32.21 69.59 -1.84
N PRO A 137 -31.14 69.93 -1.10
CA PRO A 137 -30.28 68.90 -0.53
C PRO A 137 -30.89 68.36 0.76
N THR A 138 -31.98 67.58 0.66
CA THR A 138 -32.40 66.73 1.81
C THR A 138 -32.99 65.39 1.40
N GLU A 139 -33.82 65.28 0.36
CA GLU A 139 -34.30 63.94 -0.04
C GLU A 139 -33.32 63.15 -0.91
N GLY A 140 -32.53 63.83 -1.76
CA GLY A 140 -31.54 63.18 -2.62
C GLY A 140 -30.25 62.80 -1.90
N ILE A 141 -29.83 63.60 -0.91
CA ILE A 141 -28.66 63.29 -0.08
C ILE A 141 -29.02 62.26 0.98
N GLU A 142 -30.22 62.25 1.58
CA GLU A 142 -30.65 61.13 2.43
C GLU A 142 -30.92 59.85 1.64
N ARG A 143 -31.48 59.90 0.42
CA ARG A 143 -31.63 58.69 -0.41
C ARG A 143 -30.31 58.22 -0.98
N ARG A 144 -29.38 59.09 -1.43
CA ARG A 144 -28.05 58.65 -1.92
C ARG A 144 -27.10 58.31 -0.79
N ALA A 145 -27.02 59.09 0.29
CA ALA A 145 -26.28 58.70 1.49
C ALA A 145 -26.95 57.52 2.19
N GLY A 146 -28.27 57.35 2.10
CA GLY A 146 -28.99 56.17 2.57
C GLY A 146 -28.79 54.95 1.67
N THR A 147 -28.64 55.13 0.36
CA THR A 147 -28.31 54.05 -0.60
C THR A 147 -26.83 53.69 -0.54
N ILE A 148 -25.94 54.67 -0.35
CA ILE A 148 -24.50 54.47 -0.14
C ILE A 148 -24.26 53.90 1.26
N ALA A 149 -24.96 54.38 2.30
CA ALA A 149 -24.89 53.79 3.63
C ALA A 149 -25.56 52.41 3.66
N SER A 150 -26.62 52.15 2.90
CA SER A 150 -27.20 50.81 2.80
C SER A 150 -26.34 49.86 1.97
N THR A 151 -25.68 50.32 0.91
CA THR A 151 -24.72 49.51 0.14
C THR A 151 -23.41 49.32 0.88
N LEU A 152 -22.90 50.31 1.61
CA LEU A 152 -21.77 50.15 2.53
C LEU A 152 -22.13 49.28 3.72
N LYS A 153 -23.35 49.36 4.26
CA LYS A 153 -23.84 48.47 5.32
C LYS A 153 -24.07 47.06 4.78
N LEU A 154 -24.50 46.92 3.54
CA LEU A 154 -24.64 45.64 2.85
C LEU A 154 -23.26 45.05 2.52
N GLN A 155 -22.32 45.84 2.02
CA GLN A 155 -20.94 45.42 1.76
C GLN A 155 -20.18 45.12 3.06
N ALA A 156 -20.36 45.93 4.11
CA ALA A 156 -19.81 45.65 5.42
C ALA A 156 -20.41 44.37 5.99
N ARG A 157 -21.72 44.15 5.86
CA ARG A 157 -22.35 42.87 6.23
C ARG A 157 -21.83 41.69 5.41
N MET A 158 -21.74 41.82 4.08
CA MET A 158 -21.18 40.75 3.25
C MET A 158 -19.70 40.50 3.56
N LEU A 159 -18.94 41.53 3.90
CA LEU A 159 -17.54 41.40 4.32
C LEU A 159 -17.44 40.79 5.72
N THR A 160 -18.33 41.13 6.64
CA THR A 160 -18.44 40.50 7.97
C THR A 160 -18.86 39.04 7.83
N ASP A 161 -19.89 38.73 7.03
CA ASP A 161 -20.34 37.36 6.76
C ASP A 161 -19.24 36.56 6.05
N ALA A 162 -18.53 37.15 5.09
CA ALA A 162 -17.38 36.51 4.44
C ALA A 162 -16.18 36.35 5.39
N SER A 163 -15.97 37.29 6.31
CA SER A 163 -14.93 37.18 7.34
C SER A 163 -15.28 36.15 8.40
N ASP A 164 -16.54 36.04 8.79
CA ASP A 164 -17.06 35.02 9.70
C ASP A 164 -17.03 33.64 9.04
N GLU A 165 -17.33 33.56 7.74
CA GLU A 165 -17.18 32.33 6.96
C GLU A 165 -15.71 31.92 6.81
N ALA A 166 -14.81 32.88 6.57
CA ALA A 166 -13.38 32.64 6.54
C ALA A 166 -12.83 32.24 7.91
N ALA A 167 -13.32 32.84 9.00
CA ALA A 167 -12.97 32.48 10.37
C ALA A 167 -13.45 31.06 10.72
N ARG A 168 -14.71 30.72 10.39
CA ARG A 168 -15.25 29.37 10.55
C ARG A 168 -14.51 28.34 9.70
N SER A 169 -14.18 28.69 8.46
CA SER A 169 -13.35 27.84 7.60
C SER A 169 -11.94 27.65 8.16
N GLY A 170 -11.36 28.71 8.75
CA GLY A 170 -10.08 28.67 9.43
C GLY A 170 -10.10 27.79 10.69
N GLU A 171 -11.16 27.85 11.49
CA GLU A 171 -11.38 26.97 12.64
C GLU A 171 -11.57 25.51 12.18
N ALA A 172 -12.38 25.25 11.16
CA ALA A 172 -12.59 23.91 10.62
C ALA A 172 -11.28 23.30 10.07
N VAL A 173 -10.46 24.10 9.37
CA VAL A 173 -9.13 23.68 8.92
C VAL A 173 -8.22 23.40 10.12
N ARG A 174 -8.22 24.25 11.15
CA ARG A 174 -7.42 24.07 12.36
C ARG A 174 -7.82 22.81 13.14
N ASP A 175 -9.11 22.52 13.26
CA ASP A 175 -9.62 21.32 13.92
C ASP A 175 -9.28 20.05 13.13
N THR A 176 -9.39 20.13 11.80
CA THR A 176 -8.94 19.03 10.92
C THR A 176 -7.44 18.79 11.07
N LEU A 177 -6.62 19.85 11.10
CA LEU A 177 -5.18 19.75 11.33
C LEU A 177 -4.84 19.16 12.70
N ASN A 178 -5.53 19.58 13.76
CA ASN A 178 -5.35 19.04 15.10
C ASN A 178 -5.72 17.55 15.16
N SER A 179 -6.84 17.15 14.55
CA SER A 179 -7.24 15.74 14.49
C SER A 179 -6.25 14.89 13.69
N GLN A 180 -5.71 15.41 12.58
CA GLN A 180 -4.66 14.73 11.81
C GLN A 180 -3.35 14.60 12.59
N ILE A 181 -2.93 15.64 13.32
CA ILE A 181 -1.74 15.59 14.19
C ILE A 181 -1.92 14.54 15.29
N GLU A 182 -3.10 14.45 15.89
CA GLU A 182 -3.40 13.46 16.93
C GLU A 182 -3.47 12.04 16.36
N ALA A 183 -4.04 11.86 15.16
CA ALA A 183 -4.02 10.58 14.44
C ALA A 183 -2.59 10.15 14.10
N LEU A 184 -1.73 11.09 13.66
CA LEU A 184 -0.31 10.83 13.40
C LEU A 184 0.47 10.50 14.67
N ARG A 185 0.19 11.17 15.81
CA ARG A 185 0.79 10.83 17.11
C ARG A 185 0.38 9.44 17.57
N ASN A 186 -0.90 9.09 17.45
CA ASN A 186 -1.39 7.76 17.79
C ASN A 186 -0.81 6.67 16.89
N LEU A 187 -0.71 6.94 15.58
CA LEU A 187 -0.07 6.04 14.63
C LEU A 187 1.42 5.87 14.96
N SER A 188 2.14 6.97 15.23
CA SER A 188 3.55 6.93 15.61
C SER A 188 3.76 6.14 16.90
N GLY A 189 2.91 6.33 17.91
CA GLY A 189 2.96 5.56 19.16
C GLY A 189 2.67 4.07 18.95
N ARG A 190 1.72 3.74 18.07
CA ARG A 190 1.46 2.34 17.67
C ARG A 190 2.63 1.72 16.93
N VAL A 191 3.20 2.42 15.96
CA VAL A 191 4.37 1.96 15.20
C VAL A 191 5.57 1.77 16.12
N GLU A 192 5.80 2.67 17.07
CA GLU A 192 6.88 2.53 18.05
C GLU A 192 6.65 1.32 18.98
N SER A 193 5.42 1.10 19.43
CA SER A 193 5.04 -0.05 20.25
C SER A 193 5.14 -1.38 19.50
N GLU A 194 4.63 -1.45 18.27
CA GLU A 194 4.71 -2.62 17.39
C GLU A 194 6.18 -2.92 17.05
N ALA A 195 7.00 -1.90 16.76
CA ALA A 195 8.43 -2.07 16.52
C ALA A 195 9.17 -2.58 17.76
N ARG A 196 8.89 -2.04 18.96
CA ARG A 196 9.48 -2.54 20.21
C ARG A 196 9.08 -4.00 20.47
N THR A 197 7.81 -4.34 20.26
CA THR A 197 7.30 -5.70 20.45
C THR A 197 7.94 -6.67 19.46
N ALA A 198 8.08 -6.26 18.18
CA ALA A 198 8.75 -7.06 17.16
C ALA A 198 10.23 -7.27 17.47
N VAL A 199 10.95 -6.23 17.93
CA VAL A 199 12.36 -6.34 18.34
C VAL A 199 12.51 -7.29 19.53
N GLU A 200 11.63 -7.22 20.53
CA GLU A 200 11.70 -8.09 21.69
C GLU A 200 11.35 -9.55 21.34
N ALA A 201 10.37 -9.77 20.45
CA ALA A 201 10.08 -11.08 19.87
C ALA A 201 11.29 -11.64 19.10
N LEU A 202 11.95 -10.81 18.28
CA LEU A 202 13.14 -11.20 17.54
C LEU A 202 14.30 -11.56 18.49
N ARG A 203 14.50 -10.78 19.56
CA ARG A 203 15.50 -11.09 20.60
C ARG A 203 15.20 -12.41 21.30
N SER A 204 13.93 -12.66 21.65
CA SER A 204 13.51 -13.93 22.24
C SER A 204 13.78 -15.10 21.29
N GLU A 205 13.48 -14.94 20.00
CA GLU A 205 13.68 -16.00 19.01
C GLU A 205 15.17 -16.28 18.77
N VAL A 206 16.00 -15.24 18.70
CA VAL A 206 17.46 -15.38 18.61
C VAL A 206 18.03 -16.09 19.84
N ALA A 207 17.54 -15.76 21.04
CA ALA A 207 17.95 -16.44 22.27
C ALA A 207 17.58 -17.93 22.25
N ARG A 208 16.34 -18.27 21.86
CA ARG A 208 15.90 -19.68 21.72
C ARG A 208 16.73 -20.44 20.69
N LEU A 209 17.05 -19.82 19.56
CA LEU A 209 17.92 -20.39 18.54
C LEU A 209 19.33 -20.63 19.07
N SER A 210 19.89 -19.67 19.81
CA SER A 210 21.18 -19.81 20.48
C SER A 210 21.19 -21.00 21.44
N ASP A 211 20.21 -21.08 22.34
CA ASP A 211 20.07 -22.17 23.31
C ASP A 211 19.90 -23.53 22.60
N ALA A 212 19.11 -23.58 21.53
CA ALA A 212 18.93 -24.78 20.73
C ALA A 212 20.23 -25.22 20.04
N THR A 213 21.01 -24.28 19.51
CA THR A 213 22.32 -24.58 18.92
C THR A 213 23.35 -25.03 19.94
N GLU A 214 23.34 -24.45 21.14
CA GLU A 214 24.21 -24.87 22.24
C GLU A 214 23.82 -26.28 22.74
N ALA A 215 22.53 -26.56 22.88
CA ALA A 215 22.04 -27.91 23.21
C ALA A 215 22.36 -28.93 22.12
N ALA A 216 22.28 -28.55 20.84
CA ALA A 216 22.64 -29.43 19.72
C ALA A 216 24.14 -29.74 19.70
N THR A 217 24.99 -28.73 19.93
CA THR A 217 26.45 -28.93 20.01
C THR A 217 26.85 -29.75 21.24
N GLN A 218 26.20 -29.57 22.38
CA GLN A 218 26.41 -30.39 23.57
C GLN A 218 26.03 -31.86 23.31
N ARG A 219 24.85 -32.11 22.72
CA ARG A 219 24.43 -33.47 22.33
C ARG A 219 25.38 -34.10 21.33
N ALA A 220 25.90 -33.33 20.37
CA ALA A 220 26.88 -33.83 19.42
C ALA A 220 28.17 -34.30 20.13
N ARG A 221 28.66 -33.54 21.12
CA ARG A 221 29.82 -33.95 21.94
C ARG A 221 29.53 -35.18 22.80
N GLU A 222 28.32 -35.29 23.36
CA GLU A 222 27.91 -36.48 24.11
C GLU A 222 27.86 -37.73 23.22
N ILE A 223 27.27 -37.62 22.03
CA ILE A 223 27.25 -38.69 21.04
C ILE A 223 28.67 -39.08 20.62
N GLU A 224 29.54 -38.09 20.38
CA GLU A 224 30.95 -38.33 20.06
C GLU A 224 31.67 -39.08 21.20
N GLY A 225 31.43 -38.68 22.45
CA GLY A 225 31.96 -39.35 23.64
C GLY A 225 31.47 -40.80 23.76
N VAL A 226 30.17 -41.04 23.58
CA VAL A 226 29.59 -42.39 23.61
C VAL A 226 30.14 -43.24 22.47
N LEU A 227 30.18 -42.73 21.23
CA LEU A 227 30.73 -43.45 20.09
C LEU A 227 32.21 -43.81 20.30
N ARG A 228 32.99 -42.93 20.91
CA ARG A 228 34.40 -43.20 21.22
C ARG A 228 34.54 -44.34 22.25
N VAL A 229 33.74 -44.34 23.30
CA VAL A 229 33.72 -45.44 24.30
C VAL A 229 33.25 -46.74 23.65
N GLN A 230 32.17 -46.70 22.86
CA GLN A 230 31.64 -47.88 22.16
C GLN A 230 32.66 -48.46 21.18
N THR A 231 33.42 -47.61 20.49
CA THR A 231 34.50 -48.05 19.59
C THR A 231 35.65 -48.68 20.36
N GLN A 232 36.00 -48.12 21.52
CA GLN A 232 37.04 -48.68 22.40
C GLN A 232 36.61 -50.03 22.99
N ASP A 233 35.35 -50.16 23.42
CA ASP A 233 34.79 -51.42 23.93
C ASP A 233 34.70 -52.48 22.83
N LEU A 234 34.27 -52.10 21.62
CA LEU A 234 34.29 -52.98 20.45
C LEU A 234 35.71 -53.44 20.09
N SER A 235 36.69 -52.54 20.15
CA SER A 235 38.11 -52.87 19.94
C SER A 235 38.58 -53.86 21.00
N GLY A 236 38.28 -53.62 22.28
CA GLY A 236 38.64 -54.53 23.37
C GLY A 236 37.95 -55.91 23.25
N ALA A 237 36.69 -55.92 22.85
CA ALA A 237 35.94 -57.16 22.61
C ALA A 237 36.49 -57.94 21.41
N THR A 238 36.86 -57.27 20.32
CA THR A 238 37.47 -57.92 19.14
C THR A 238 38.87 -58.44 19.44
N GLU A 239 39.68 -57.68 20.18
CA GLU A 239 41.01 -58.10 20.61
C GLU A 239 40.93 -59.30 21.59
N GLY A 240 39.98 -59.26 22.54
CA GLY A 240 39.69 -60.39 23.43
C GLY A 240 39.17 -61.63 22.69
N ALA A 241 38.32 -61.46 21.67
CA ALA A 241 37.88 -62.55 20.81
C ALA A 241 39.05 -63.14 20.02
N ALA A 242 39.95 -62.31 19.48
CA ALA A 242 41.14 -62.76 18.76
C ALA A 242 42.09 -63.56 19.65
N VAL A 243 42.26 -63.16 20.92
CA VAL A 243 43.03 -63.94 21.91
C VAL A 243 42.37 -65.30 22.17
N LYS A 244 41.06 -65.35 22.44
CA LYS A 244 40.36 -66.61 22.66
C LYS A 244 40.41 -67.56 21.45
N VAL A 245 40.36 -67.02 20.24
CA VAL A 245 40.52 -67.82 19.01
C VAL A 245 41.94 -68.41 18.93
N ARG A 246 42.98 -67.66 19.29
CA ARG A 246 44.35 -68.21 19.38
C ARG A 246 44.46 -69.27 20.45
N ASP A 247 43.93 -69.04 21.65
CA ASP A 247 43.98 -70.01 22.75
C ASP A 247 43.26 -71.32 22.37
N PHE A 248 42.12 -71.20 21.69
CA PHE A 248 41.40 -72.36 21.17
C PHE A 248 42.19 -73.10 20.08
N ALA A 249 42.85 -72.37 19.18
CA ALA A 249 43.73 -72.97 18.18
C ALA A 249 44.92 -73.71 18.83
N THR A 250 45.53 -73.16 19.88
CA THR A 250 46.60 -73.85 20.63
C THR A 250 46.08 -75.09 21.35
N LEU A 251 44.89 -75.03 21.95
CA LEU A 251 44.28 -76.18 22.62
C LEU A 251 43.98 -77.31 21.63
N LEU A 252 43.46 -76.97 20.44
CA LEU A 252 43.25 -77.95 19.37
C LEU A 252 44.56 -78.57 18.89
N GLN A 253 45.63 -77.78 18.77
CA GLN A 253 46.95 -78.27 18.40
C GLN A 253 47.49 -79.27 19.44
N ASP A 254 47.42 -78.92 20.74
CA ASP A 254 47.82 -79.82 21.84
C ASP A 254 46.98 -81.11 21.85
N GLN A 255 45.69 -81.00 21.53
CA GLN A 255 44.80 -82.16 21.46
C GLN A 255 45.13 -83.07 20.26
N ILE A 256 45.50 -82.50 19.11
CA ILE A 256 45.99 -83.25 17.94
C ILE A 256 47.29 -83.99 18.29
N ASP A 257 48.26 -83.31 18.90
CA ASP A 257 49.53 -83.92 19.33
C ASP A 257 49.30 -85.04 20.36
N GLY A 258 48.34 -84.84 21.28
CA GLY A 258 47.91 -85.85 22.24
C GLY A 258 47.33 -87.10 21.56
N ILE A 259 46.48 -86.92 20.55
CA ILE A 259 45.90 -88.01 19.76
C ILE A 259 46.97 -88.76 18.98
N GLU A 260 47.91 -88.07 18.33
CA GLU A 260 49.02 -88.70 17.63
C GLU A 260 49.90 -89.54 18.58
N MET A 261 50.20 -89.02 19.77
CA MET A 261 50.99 -89.73 20.76
C MET A 261 50.28 -90.98 21.30
N VAL A 262 48.98 -90.88 21.59
CA VAL A 262 48.16 -92.03 22.02
C VAL A 262 48.04 -93.07 20.90
N SER A 263 47.87 -92.62 19.66
CA SER A 263 47.84 -93.49 18.47
C SER A 263 49.15 -94.24 18.30
N ALA A 264 50.30 -93.55 18.38
CA ALA A 264 51.62 -94.17 18.31
C ALA A 264 51.84 -95.21 19.43
N ARG A 265 51.40 -94.90 20.65
CA ARG A 265 51.43 -95.86 21.77
C ARG A 265 50.52 -97.06 21.53
N ALA A 266 49.35 -96.87 20.94
CA ALA A 266 48.42 -97.95 20.63
C ALA A 266 49.01 -98.90 19.57
N VAL A 267 49.64 -98.36 18.52
CA VAL A 267 50.36 -99.14 17.50
C VAL A 267 51.48 -99.96 18.13
N ALA A 268 52.35 -99.34 18.94
CA ALA A 268 53.45 -100.05 19.61
C ALA A 268 52.95 -101.16 20.54
N ARG A 269 51.85 -100.93 21.27
CA ARG A 269 51.24 -101.94 22.14
C ARG A 269 50.63 -103.10 21.35
N ALA A 270 50.04 -102.81 20.19
CA ALA A 270 49.51 -103.82 19.28
C ALA A 270 50.64 -104.68 18.67
N GLU A 271 51.76 -104.08 18.30
CA GLU A 271 52.95 -104.81 17.83
C GLU A 271 53.54 -105.71 18.92
N GLN A 272 53.66 -105.19 20.16
CA GLN A 272 54.13 -105.97 21.30
C GLN A 272 53.20 -107.16 21.61
N ALA A 273 51.88 -106.93 21.61
CA ALA A 273 50.90 -108.00 21.82
C ALA A 273 50.97 -109.05 20.68
N GLY A 274 51.11 -108.60 19.43
CA GLY A 274 51.31 -109.48 18.27
C GLY A 274 52.57 -110.34 18.39
N GLY A 275 53.66 -109.78 18.92
CA GLY A 275 54.89 -110.50 19.23
C GLY A 275 54.71 -111.56 20.34
N GLN A 276 54.02 -111.22 21.43
CA GLN A 276 53.74 -112.15 22.53
C GLN A 276 52.85 -113.33 22.09
N VAL A 277 51.83 -113.06 21.29
CA VAL A 277 50.94 -114.11 20.73
C VAL A 277 51.73 -115.05 19.83
N ARG A 278 52.63 -114.54 18.99
CA ARG A 278 53.48 -115.36 18.13
C ARG A 278 54.42 -116.26 18.95
N GLN A 279 55.05 -115.71 19.98
CA GLN A 279 55.94 -116.46 20.87
C GLN A 279 55.18 -117.54 21.67
N GLN A 280 53.96 -117.25 22.13
CA GLN A 280 53.11 -118.25 22.78
C GLN A 280 52.67 -119.37 21.82
N ALA A 281 52.37 -119.04 20.56
CA ALA A 281 52.03 -120.04 19.55
C ALA A 281 53.22 -120.98 19.24
N GLU A 282 54.44 -120.45 19.13
CA GLU A 282 55.67 -121.23 18.95
C GLU A 282 55.96 -122.14 20.16
N ALA A 283 55.80 -121.62 21.39
CA ALA A 283 55.98 -122.42 22.61
C ALA A 283 54.94 -123.56 22.72
N LEU A 284 53.68 -123.31 22.34
CA LEU A 284 52.63 -124.31 22.29
C LEU A 284 52.92 -125.42 21.27
N ASP A 285 53.45 -125.06 20.10
CA ASP A 285 53.86 -126.04 19.07
C ASP A 285 55.00 -126.93 19.58
N GLN A 286 56.01 -126.35 20.23
CA GLN A 286 57.13 -127.09 20.80
C GLN A 286 56.71 -128.04 21.94
N ILE A 287 55.77 -127.61 22.79
CA ILE A 287 55.18 -128.45 23.84
C ILE A 287 54.38 -129.59 23.21
N SER A 288 53.60 -129.32 22.16
CA SER A 288 52.82 -130.34 21.46
C SER A 288 53.72 -131.43 20.86
N GLN A 289 54.80 -131.05 20.18
CA GLN A 289 55.78 -131.98 19.64
C GLN A 289 56.46 -132.82 20.74
N SER A 290 56.78 -132.20 21.88
CA SER A 290 57.36 -132.89 23.04
C SER A 290 56.39 -133.89 23.70
N ALA A 291 55.09 -133.58 23.70
CA ALA A 291 54.05 -134.47 24.20
C ALA A 291 53.84 -135.69 23.29
N VAL A 292 53.93 -135.50 21.97
CA VAL A 292 53.92 -136.61 20.99
C VAL A 292 55.11 -137.54 21.22
N ALA A 293 56.33 -137.00 21.32
CA ALA A 293 57.53 -137.81 21.57
C ALA A 293 57.49 -138.57 22.92
N ARG A 294 56.93 -137.97 23.96
CA ARG A 294 56.76 -138.62 25.27
C ARG A 294 55.76 -139.77 25.22
N THR A 295 54.70 -139.63 24.40
CA THR A 295 53.71 -140.69 24.18
C THR A 295 54.35 -141.90 23.49
N GLU A 296 55.20 -141.67 22.48
CA GLU A 296 55.95 -142.74 21.81
C GLU A 296 56.92 -143.47 22.76
N GLN A 297 57.58 -142.73 23.66
CA GLN A 297 58.50 -143.30 24.64
C GLN A 297 57.78 -144.22 25.66
N VAL A 298 56.56 -143.86 26.07
CA VAL A 298 55.75 -144.69 27.00
C VAL A 298 55.31 -145.99 26.33
N VAL A 299 54.93 -145.95 25.05
CA VAL A 299 54.59 -147.15 24.27
C VAL A 299 55.78 -148.13 24.22
N GLY A 300 57.00 -147.63 23.99
CA GLY A 300 58.21 -148.46 23.97
C GLY A 300 58.71 -148.97 25.32
N MET A 301 58.19 -148.48 26.46
CA MET A 301 58.47 -149.05 27.79
C MET A 301 57.58 -150.26 28.06
N PHE A 302 56.31 -150.21 27.65
CA PHE A 302 55.36 -151.29 27.85
C PHE A 302 55.74 -152.58 27.08
N GLU A 303 56.29 -152.48 25.87
CA GLU A 303 56.74 -153.67 25.12
C GLU A 303 57.93 -154.39 25.77
N ARG A 304 58.85 -153.67 26.42
CA ARG A 304 60.03 -154.27 27.08
C ARG A 304 59.69 -154.96 28.40
N GLN A 305 58.71 -154.43 29.12
CA GLN A 305 58.32 -154.96 30.44
C GLN A 305 57.59 -156.31 30.34
N THR A 306 56.96 -156.61 29.21
CA THR A 306 56.28 -157.90 28.96
C THR A 306 57.25 -159.06 28.69
N VAL A 307 58.48 -158.79 28.22
CA VAL A 307 59.49 -159.81 27.90
C VAL A 307 60.29 -160.23 29.15
N HIS A 308 60.54 -159.32 30.09
CA HIS A 308 61.37 -159.60 31.27
C HIS A 308 60.65 -160.42 32.37
N LEU A 309 59.32 -160.53 32.32
CA LEU A 309 58.54 -161.37 33.26
C LEU A 309 58.62 -162.87 32.94
N GLY A 310 58.99 -163.25 31.71
CA GLY A 310 59.08 -164.65 31.26
C GLY A 310 60.33 -165.40 31.73
N ASP A 311 61.45 -164.71 31.90
CA ASP A 311 62.77 -165.31 32.17
C ASP A 311 63.00 -165.59 33.68
N THR A 312 62.26 -164.90 34.55
CA THR A 312 62.39 -165.00 36.02
C THR A 312 61.73 -166.23 36.66
N VAL A 313 60.91 -166.98 35.92
CA VAL A 313 60.17 -168.14 36.47
C VAL A 313 61.00 -169.43 36.45
N GLU A 314 62.03 -169.52 35.62
CA GLU A 314 62.84 -170.74 35.42
C GLU A 314 64.05 -170.83 36.39
N THR A 315 64.53 -169.70 36.92
CA THR A 315 65.71 -169.64 37.81
C THR A 315 65.37 -169.86 39.29
N ALA A 316 64.08 -169.88 39.65
CA ALA A 316 63.62 -170.07 41.04
C ALA A 316 63.62 -171.53 41.50
N ALA A 317 63.69 -172.51 40.59
CA ALA A 317 63.60 -173.94 40.91
C ALA A 317 64.90 -174.59 41.44
N THR A 318 66.07 -173.95 41.29
CA THR A 318 67.39 -174.56 41.56
C THR A 318 68.09 -174.05 42.83
N ARG A 319 67.51 -173.09 43.57
CA ARG A 319 68.17 -172.43 44.72
C ARG A 319 67.68 -172.88 46.10
N THR A 320 66.75 -173.83 46.16
CA THR A 320 66.11 -174.32 47.39
C THR A 320 66.97 -175.32 48.17
N GLU A 321 68.03 -175.86 47.56
CA GLU A 321 68.90 -176.89 48.16
C GLU A 321 70.07 -176.31 49.00
N GLY A 322 70.41 -175.02 48.82
CA GLY A 322 71.49 -174.35 49.55
C GLY A 322 71.07 -173.55 50.80
N VAL A 323 69.77 -173.48 51.10
CA VAL A 323 69.23 -172.60 52.15
C VAL A 323 69.31 -173.23 53.55
N ALA A 324 69.38 -174.56 53.66
CA ALA A 324 69.38 -175.26 54.94
C ALA A 324 70.69 -175.08 55.74
N THR A 325 71.82 -174.82 55.07
CA THR A 325 73.14 -174.67 55.71
C THR A 325 73.47 -173.22 56.08
N ALA A 326 72.86 -172.23 55.39
CA ALA A 326 73.10 -170.79 55.61
C ALA A 326 72.18 -170.15 56.69
N LEU A 327 71.17 -170.89 57.18
CA LEU A 327 70.23 -170.39 58.18
C LEU A 327 70.81 -170.40 59.61
N ALA A 328 71.85 -171.18 59.86
CA ALA A 328 72.52 -171.26 61.17
C ALA A 328 73.47 -170.07 61.43
N GLU A 329 74.11 -169.51 60.40
CA GLU A 329 75.04 -168.36 60.52
C GLU A 329 74.32 -166.99 60.45
N ARG A 330 73.10 -166.93 59.90
CA ARG A 330 72.32 -165.69 59.74
C ARG A 330 71.63 -165.19 61.01
N ILE A 331 71.48 -166.02 62.03
CA ILE A 331 70.78 -165.65 63.27
C ILE A 331 71.63 -164.68 64.12
N ASP A 332 72.96 -164.76 64.05
CA ASP A 332 73.84 -163.82 64.76
C ASP A 332 74.04 -162.49 63.99
N ALA A 333 74.01 -162.50 62.66
CA ALA A 333 74.10 -161.28 61.85
C ALA A 333 72.80 -160.44 61.89
N LEU A 334 71.63 -161.08 62.01
CA LEU A 334 70.32 -160.42 62.09
C LEU A 334 70.14 -159.57 63.35
N ARG A 335 70.77 -159.94 64.48
CA ARG A 335 70.75 -159.14 65.71
C ARG A 335 71.50 -157.81 65.56
N GLY A 336 72.58 -157.76 64.77
CA GLY A 336 73.37 -156.54 64.56
C GLY A 336 72.78 -155.58 63.52
N LEU A 337 72.08 -156.09 62.50
CA LEU A 337 71.44 -155.26 61.49
C LEU A 337 70.17 -154.56 62.01
N PHE A 338 69.41 -155.23 62.90
CA PHE A 338 68.18 -154.66 63.47
C PHE A 338 68.46 -153.42 64.36
N THR A 339 69.59 -153.40 65.07
CA THR A 339 69.98 -152.24 65.89
C THR A 339 70.35 -151.03 65.04
N ARG A 340 71.01 -151.26 63.90
CA ARG A 340 71.47 -150.19 63.00
C ARG A 340 70.32 -149.63 62.15
N GLN A 341 69.40 -150.49 61.70
CA GLN A 341 68.21 -150.11 60.92
C GLN A 341 67.21 -149.26 61.72
N ASN A 342 67.05 -149.51 63.03
CA ASN A 342 66.22 -148.65 63.88
C ASN A 342 66.79 -147.23 63.99
N THR A 343 68.11 -147.09 64.12
CA THR A 343 68.76 -145.77 64.20
C THR A 343 68.63 -144.97 62.90
N ASP A 344 68.75 -145.62 61.73
CA ASP A 344 68.60 -144.93 60.44
C ASP A 344 67.14 -144.54 60.14
N LEU A 345 66.17 -145.35 60.59
CA LEU A 345 64.74 -145.03 60.48
C LEU A 345 64.34 -143.87 61.40
N ASP A 346 64.87 -143.79 62.61
CA ASP A 346 64.63 -142.65 63.52
C ASP A 346 65.17 -141.34 62.91
N GLN A 347 66.38 -141.35 62.34
CA GLN A 347 66.95 -140.17 61.67
C GLN A 347 66.20 -139.77 60.39
N ALA A 348 65.69 -140.74 59.62
CA ALA A 348 64.88 -140.47 58.44
C ALA A 348 63.51 -139.88 58.82
N ALA A 349 62.88 -140.40 59.87
CA ALA A 349 61.63 -139.86 60.40
C ALA A 349 61.80 -138.43 60.93
N GLU A 350 62.93 -138.13 61.59
CA GLU A 350 63.23 -136.79 62.10
C GLU A 350 63.43 -135.76 60.97
N ARG A 351 64.16 -136.12 59.90
CA ARG A 351 64.32 -135.26 58.72
C ARG A 351 63.00 -135.04 57.97
N LEU A 352 62.16 -136.07 57.88
CA LEU A 352 60.88 -135.99 57.19
C LEU A 352 59.87 -135.15 57.99
N ALA A 353 59.90 -135.24 59.32
CA ALA A 353 59.15 -134.37 60.21
C ALA A 353 59.62 -132.89 60.08
N GLU A 354 60.93 -132.65 60.03
CA GLU A 354 61.47 -131.29 59.87
C GLU A 354 61.11 -130.68 58.50
N GLN A 355 61.23 -131.45 57.41
CA GLN A 355 60.88 -130.99 56.06
C GLN A 355 59.37 -130.73 55.94
N THR A 356 58.53 -131.59 56.50
CA THR A 356 57.07 -131.40 56.54
C THR A 356 56.70 -130.17 57.36
N GLY A 357 57.40 -129.92 58.48
CA GLY A 357 57.26 -128.71 59.28
C GLY A 357 57.58 -127.43 58.51
N ARG A 358 58.68 -127.40 57.74
CA ARG A 358 59.06 -126.25 56.90
C ARG A 358 58.06 -125.99 55.77
N ILE A 359 57.57 -127.05 55.11
CA ILE A 359 56.56 -126.93 54.04
C ILE A 359 55.24 -126.41 54.61
N SER A 360 54.79 -126.93 55.76
CA SER A 360 53.58 -126.47 56.44
C SER A 360 53.69 -124.98 56.82
N ALA A 361 54.84 -124.56 57.37
CA ALA A 361 55.09 -123.15 57.70
C ALA A 361 55.07 -122.24 56.45
N SER A 362 55.67 -122.68 55.34
CA SER A 362 55.68 -121.91 54.08
C SER A 362 54.28 -121.79 53.46
N LEU A 363 53.48 -122.86 53.49
CA LEU A 363 52.09 -122.84 53.01
C LEU A 363 51.21 -121.96 53.89
N GLN A 364 51.38 -122.00 55.21
CA GLN A 364 50.70 -121.11 56.15
C GLN A 364 51.03 -119.65 55.85
N GLN A 365 52.32 -119.32 55.62
CA GLN A 365 52.75 -117.97 55.26
C GLN A 365 52.17 -117.51 53.92
N GLN A 366 52.12 -118.39 52.91
CA GLN A 366 51.52 -118.08 51.61
C GLN A 366 50.01 -117.86 51.70
N ALA A 367 49.28 -118.70 52.46
CA ALA A 367 47.85 -118.52 52.69
C ALA A 367 47.56 -117.18 53.38
N THR A 368 48.36 -116.83 54.40
CA THR A 368 48.23 -115.54 55.09
C THR A 368 48.53 -114.36 54.15
N GLY A 369 49.53 -114.49 53.27
CA GLY A 369 49.86 -113.48 52.26
C GLY A 369 48.75 -113.30 51.20
N LEU A 370 48.12 -114.40 50.78
CA LEU A 370 47.00 -114.38 49.86
C LEU A 370 45.75 -113.74 50.48
N ASP A 371 45.45 -114.02 51.75
CA ASP A 371 44.36 -113.36 52.47
C ASP A 371 44.58 -111.84 52.54
N GLN A 372 45.79 -111.40 52.90
CA GLN A 372 46.12 -109.97 52.96
C GLN A 372 46.04 -109.27 51.59
N ILE A 373 46.44 -109.94 50.51
CA ILE A 373 46.32 -109.39 49.15
C ILE A 373 44.84 -109.29 48.76
N THR A 374 44.06 -110.33 49.06
CA THR A 374 42.62 -110.37 48.75
C THR A 374 41.86 -109.27 49.49
N GLU A 375 42.16 -109.07 50.77
CA GLU A 375 41.58 -108.00 51.59
C GLU A 375 41.95 -106.61 51.04
N ARG A 376 43.20 -106.42 50.58
CA ARG A 376 43.66 -105.18 49.95
C ARG A 376 43.00 -104.92 48.59
N VAL A 377 42.74 -105.96 47.80
CA VAL A 377 42.01 -105.85 46.53
C VAL A 377 40.54 -105.51 46.78
N LEU A 378 39.87 -106.17 47.73
CA LEU A 378 38.50 -105.86 48.13
C LEU A 378 38.36 -104.42 48.63
N SER A 379 39.32 -103.95 49.44
CA SER A 379 39.38 -102.56 49.88
C SER A 379 39.47 -101.58 48.70
N ARG A 380 40.37 -101.83 47.73
CA ARG A 380 40.51 -100.98 46.54
C ARG A 380 39.27 -100.97 45.65
N VAL A 381 38.64 -102.11 45.45
CA VAL A 381 37.38 -102.20 44.67
C VAL A 381 36.30 -101.37 45.35
N ARG A 382 36.17 -101.46 46.68
CA ARG A 382 35.19 -100.68 47.44
C ARG A 382 35.42 -99.17 47.33
N ILE A 383 36.67 -98.72 47.37
CA ILE A 383 37.04 -97.31 47.19
C ILE A 383 36.70 -96.83 45.77
N VAL A 384 36.93 -97.66 44.75
CA VAL A 384 36.60 -97.34 43.35
C VAL A 384 35.09 -97.30 43.14
N GLU A 385 34.32 -98.23 43.69
CA GLU A 385 32.85 -98.20 43.66
C GLU A 385 32.29 -96.95 44.33
N GLU A 386 32.85 -96.56 45.48
CA GLU A 386 32.44 -95.34 46.19
C GLU A 386 32.81 -94.08 45.39
N GLY A 387 34.02 -94.03 44.81
CA GLY A 387 34.46 -92.93 43.94
C GLY A 387 33.62 -92.79 42.68
N LEU A 388 33.29 -93.89 42.00
CA LEU A 388 32.38 -93.91 40.85
C LEU A 388 30.97 -93.49 41.25
N GLY A 389 30.49 -93.89 42.43
CA GLY A 389 29.19 -93.48 42.96
C GLY A 389 29.10 -92.00 43.29
N VAL A 390 30.19 -91.37 43.75
CA VAL A 390 30.26 -89.90 43.94
C VAL A 390 30.32 -89.19 42.60
N GLN A 391 31.22 -89.60 41.71
CA GLN A 391 31.40 -88.96 40.41
C GLN A 391 30.15 -89.05 39.52
N SER A 392 29.43 -90.18 39.56
CA SER A 392 28.15 -90.34 38.87
C SER A 392 27.08 -89.37 39.40
N ARG A 393 27.01 -89.18 40.74
CA ARG A 393 26.08 -88.22 41.35
C ARG A 393 26.43 -86.77 41.01
N GLU A 394 27.70 -86.40 41.02
CA GLU A 394 28.15 -85.07 40.59
C GLU A 394 27.82 -84.81 39.12
N LEU A 395 27.98 -85.81 38.26
CA LEU A 395 27.71 -85.69 36.82
C LEU A 395 26.22 -85.56 36.51
N VAL A 396 25.36 -86.26 37.26
CA VAL A 396 23.90 -86.06 37.22
C VAL A 396 23.53 -84.66 37.69
N SER A 397 24.08 -84.21 38.82
CA SER A 397 23.81 -82.86 39.34
C SER A 397 24.27 -81.74 38.40
N ALA A 398 25.44 -81.90 37.77
CA ALA A 398 25.93 -80.96 36.76
C ALA A 398 25.06 -80.95 35.51
N SER A 399 24.56 -82.11 35.08
CA SER A 399 23.62 -82.22 33.95
C SER A 399 22.28 -81.55 34.28
N ASP A 400 21.75 -81.73 35.49
CA ASP A 400 20.51 -81.08 35.93
C ASP A 400 20.68 -79.55 35.97
N GLN A 401 21.81 -79.05 36.46
CA GLN A 401 22.13 -77.61 36.41
C GLN A 401 22.24 -77.09 34.98
N ALA A 402 22.91 -77.83 34.08
CA ALA A 402 23.03 -77.42 32.69
C ALA A 402 21.65 -77.35 32.02
N MET A 403 20.78 -78.33 32.28
CA MET A 403 19.41 -78.36 31.77
C MET A 403 18.56 -77.22 32.33
N ALA A 404 18.72 -76.86 33.61
CA ALA A 404 18.05 -75.71 34.19
C ALA A 404 18.49 -74.39 33.53
N ARG A 405 19.79 -74.22 33.28
CA ARG A 405 20.33 -73.06 32.55
C ARG A 405 19.85 -73.00 31.10
N PHE A 406 19.77 -74.13 30.41
CA PHE A 406 19.22 -74.16 29.05
C PHE A 406 17.76 -73.73 29.00
N ARG A 407 16.92 -74.17 29.95
CA ARG A 407 15.52 -73.71 30.03
C ARG A 407 15.41 -72.22 30.32
N GLU A 408 16.29 -71.68 31.18
CA GLU A 408 16.34 -70.25 31.48
C GLU A 408 16.73 -69.43 30.24
N ILE A 409 17.72 -69.91 29.47
CA ILE A 409 18.12 -69.28 28.20
C ILE A 409 16.98 -69.35 27.18
N GLU A 410 16.31 -70.49 27.05
CA GLU A 410 15.18 -70.68 26.13
C GLU A 410 14.03 -69.69 26.44
N ASP A 411 13.70 -69.51 27.71
CA ASP A 411 12.67 -68.57 28.15
C ASP A 411 13.06 -67.10 27.88
N VAL A 412 14.32 -66.74 28.13
CA VAL A 412 14.85 -65.40 27.77
C VAL A 412 14.83 -65.18 26.26
N LEU A 413 15.23 -66.18 25.47
CA LEU A 413 15.23 -66.09 24.02
C LEU A 413 13.81 -65.91 23.47
N SER A 414 12.84 -66.65 24.02
CA SER A 414 11.42 -66.51 23.68
C SER A 414 10.92 -65.10 23.96
N ARG A 415 11.16 -64.58 25.17
CA ARG A 415 10.78 -63.21 25.56
C ARG A 415 11.44 -62.15 24.69
N HIS A 416 12.70 -62.35 24.31
CA HIS A 416 13.41 -61.42 23.43
C HIS A 416 12.85 -61.43 22.00
N SER A 417 12.47 -62.61 21.49
CA SER A 417 11.83 -62.77 20.20
C SER A 417 10.46 -62.07 20.15
N ASP A 418 9.65 -62.22 21.21
CA ASP A 418 8.35 -61.55 21.32
C ASP A 418 8.49 -60.03 21.41
N SER A 419 9.47 -59.55 22.19
CA SER A 419 9.78 -58.12 22.29
C SER A 419 10.22 -57.52 20.95
N LEU A 420 11.12 -58.21 20.23
CA LEU A 420 11.55 -57.80 18.89
C LEU A 420 10.38 -57.74 17.91
N ARG A 421 9.45 -58.71 17.99
CA ARG A 421 8.24 -58.71 17.17
C ARG A 421 7.35 -57.50 17.47
N GLY A 422 7.12 -57.20 18.75
CA GLY A 422 6.34 -56.03 19.17
C GLY A 422 6.97 -54.70 18.74
N VAL A 423 8.30 -54.59 18.83
CA VAL A 423 9.03 -53.40 18.33
C VAL A 423 8.90 -53.28 16.82
N ALA A 424 9.02 -54.38 16.06
CA ALA A 424 8.86 -54.38 14.61
C ALA A 424 7.44 -54.00 14.17
N ASP A 425 6.41 -54.50 14.85
CA ASP A 425 5.02 -54.15 14.60
C ASP A 425 4.76 -52.66 14.90
N SER A 426 5.30 -52.15 16.01
CA SER A 426 5.18 -50.74 16.38
C SER A 426 5.91 -49.81 15.39
N ALA A 427 7.10 -50.20 14.92
CA ALA A 427 7.84 -49.48 13.89
C ALA A 427 7.06 -49.46 12.56
N THR A 428 6.44 -50.58 12.18
CA THR A 428 5.61 -50.67 10.97
C THR A 428 4.38 -49.76 11.08
N ALA A 429 3.72 -49.73 12.24
CA ALA A 429 2.60 -48.82 12.50
C ALA A 429 3.03 -47.34 12.46
N GLN A 430 4.17 -46.99 13.06
CA GLN A 430 4.71 -45.63 12.98
C GLN A 430 5.06 -45.22 11.55
N ILE A 431 5.71 -46.10 10.77
CA ILE A 431 6.02 -45.83 9.36
C ILE A 431 4.74 -45.61 8.55
N THR A 432 3.69 -46.40 8.82
CA THR A 432 2.39 -46.24 8.16
C THR A 432 1.76 -44.89 8.52
N GLY A 433 1.76 -44.52 9.80
CA GLY A 433 1.24 -43.21 10.25
C GLY A 433 2.04 -42.03 9.70
N ILE A 434 3.38 -42.15 9.58
CA ILE A 434 4.22 -41.15 8.92
C ILE A 434 3.84 -41.03 7.44
N GLY A 435 3.62 -42.16 6.74
CA GLY A 435 3.18 -42.18 5.36
C GLY A 435 1.85 -41.45 5.15
N GLU A 436 0.90 -41.64 6.06
CA GLU A 436 -0.41 -41.00 6.03
C GLU A 436 -0.33 -39.48 6.26
N VAL A 437 0.50 -39.03 7.22
CA VAL A 437 0.78 -37.59 7.44
C VAL A 437 1.47 -36.96 6.23
N PHE A 438 2.38 -37.68 5.58
CA PHE A 438 3.02 -37.20 4.35
C PHE A 438 2.04 -37.09 3.19
N ALA A 439 1.12 -38.04 3.04
CA ALA A 439 0.05 -37.98 2.05
C ALA A 439 -0.86 -36.77 2.30
N GLN A 440 -1.31 -36.57 3.55
CA GLN A 440 -2.12 -35.40 3.92
C GLN A 440 -1.38 -34.08 3.63
N ARG A 441 -0.11 -33.96 4.04
CA ARG A 441 0.68 -32.75 3.77
C ARG A 441 0.86 -32.49 2.28
N ARG A 442 1.03 -33.54 1.47
CA ARG A 442 1.11 -33.39 0.02
C ARG A 442 -0.19 -32.79 -0.53
N ASP A 443 -1.34 -33.32 -0.13
CA ASP A 443 -2.65 -32.83 -0.59
C ASP A 443 -2.91 -31.38 -0.14
N GLU A 444 -2.52 -31.02 1.08
CA GLU A 444 -2.59 -29.64 1.57
C GLU A 444 -1.69 -28.69 0.78
N VAL A 445 -0.49 -29.13 0.40
CA VAL A 445 0.45 -28.36 -0.44
C VAL A 445 -0.11 -28.21 -1.86
N ASP A 446 -0.61 -29.28 -2.47
CA ASP A 446 -1.22 -29.23 -3.81
C ASP A 446 -2.43 -28.26 -3.81
N ALA A 447 -3.29 -28.31 -2.79
CA ALA A 447 -4.40 -27.37 -2.62
C ALA A 447 -3.94 -25.92 -2.35
N ALA A 448 -2.81 -25.72 -1.65
CA ALA A 448 -2.24 -24.39 -1.47
C ALA A 448 -1.67 -23.83 -2.78
N VAL A 449 -1.04 -24.67 -3.60
CA VAL A 449 -0.51 -24.30 -4.92
C VAL A 449 -1.66 -23.90 -5.86
N GLU A 450 -2.73 -24.69 -5.94
CA GLU A 450 -3.91 -24.36 -6.77
C GLU A 450 -4.55 -23.02 -6.36
N ARG A 451 -4.67 -22.76 -5.05
CA ARG A 451 -5.15 -21.47 -4.52
C ARG A 451 -4.20 -20.32 -4.87
N GLY A 452 -2.89 -20.56 -4.83
CA GLY A 452 -1.87 -19.59 -5.23
C GLY A 452 -1.97 -19.23 -6.72
N VAL A 453 -2.09 -20.24 -7.60
CA VAL A 453 -2.25 -20.05 -9.05
C VAL A 453 -3.53 -19.26 -9.36
N THR A 454 -4.64 -19.58 -8.70
CA THR A 454 -5.91 -18.86 -8.88
C THR A 454 -5.78 -17.39 -8.47
N ARG A 455 -5.21 -17.10 -7.30
CA ARG A 455 -4.97 -15.70 -6.85
C ARG A 455 -4.05 -14.92 -7.79
N ILE A 456 -3.00 -15.55 -8.33
CA ILE A 456 -2.12 -14.91 -9.31
C ILE A 456 -2.90 -14.57 -10.58
N ARG A 457 -3.81 -15.45 -11.01
CA ARG A 457 -4.66 -15.22 -12.18
C ARG A 457 -5.62 -14.05 -11.96
N ASP A 458 -6.32 -14.02 -10.82
CA ASP A 458 -7.23 -12.94 -10.45
C ASP A 458 -6.49 -11.60 -10.34
N LEU A 459 -5.30 -11.61 -9.75
CA LEU A 459 -4.43 -10.44 -9.66
C LEU A 459 -4.02 -9.96 -11.06
N GLY A 460 -3.67 -10.88 -11.97
CA GLY A 460 -3.35 -10.57 -13.35
C GLY A 460 -4.51 -9.94 -14.12
N GLU A 461 -5.73 -10.45 -13.94
CA GLU A 461 -6.94 -9.90 -14.53
C GLU A 461 -7.26 -8.50 -13.98
N SER A 462 -7.15 -8.30 -12.66
CA SER A 462 -7.34 -7.01 -12.02
C SER A 462 -6.32 -5.97 -12.51
N PHE A 463 -5.04 -6.35 -12.60
CA PHE A 463 -3.98 -5.48 -13.13
C PHE A 463 -4.22 -5.11 -14.60
N GLN A 464 -4.67 -6.08 -15.41
CA GLN A 464 -5.03 -5.82 -16.80
C GLN A 464 -6.24 -4.88 -16.90
N GLY A 465 -7.22 -5.03 -16.01
CA GLY A 465 -8.38 -4.14 -15.87
C GLY A 465 -7.98 -2.71 -15.51
N GLN A 466 -7.15 -2.53 -14.48
CA GLN A 466 -6.61 -1.22 -14.10
C GLN A 466 -5.79 -0.59 -15.22
N THR A 467 -4.97 -1.38 -15.92
CA THR A 467 -4.17 -0.88 -17.06
C THR A 467 -5.08 -0.37 -18.18
N ARG A 468 -6.15 -1.10 -18.53
CA ARG A 468 -7.14 -0.63 -19.52
C ARG A 468 -7.85 0.65 -19.08
N ALA A 469 -8.24 0.73 -17.80
CA ALA A 469 -8.88 1.92 -17.25
C ALA A 469 -7.94 3.14 -17.29
N LEU A 470 -6.65 2.94 -16.99
CA LEU A 470 -5.64 3.99 -17.04
C LEU A 470 -5.41 4.50 -18.47
N VAL A 471 -5.34 3.59 -19.46
CA VAL A 471 -5.24 3.96 -20.87
C VAL A 471 -6.45 4.78 -21.31
N ALA A 472 -7.67 4.35 -20.98
CA ALA A 472 -8.88 5.08 -21.30
C ALA A 472 -8.92 6.48 -20.65
N ALA A 473 -8.50 6.60 -19.38
CA ALA A 473 -8.39 7.88 -18.70
C ALA A 473 -7.34 8.80 -19.35
N SER A 474 -6.21 8.24 -19.82
CA SER A 474 -5.16 8.97 -20.54
C SER A 474 -5.64 9.48 -21.90
N ASP A 475 -6.38 8.66 -22.65
CA ASP A 475 -7.01 9.07 -23.91
C ASP A 475 -8.02 10.19 -23.70
N GLN A 476 -8.85 10.10 -22.65
CA GLN A 476 -9.81 11.14 -22.29
C GLN A 476 -9.12 12.45 -21.89
N MET A 477 -8.02 12.37 -21.13
CA MET A 477 -7.22 13.54 -20.77
C MET A 477 -6.61 14.19 -22.00
N THR A 478 -6.11 13.40 -22.94
CA THR A 478 -5.57 13.88 -24.22
C THR A 478 -6.66 14.56 -25.07
N ALA A 479 -7.88 14.00 -25.12
CA ALA A 479 -9.01 14.59 -25.81
C ALA A 479 -9.44 15.93 -25.19
N ARG A 480 -9.60 15.99 -23.87
CA ARG A 480 -9.89 17.25 -23.15
C ARG A 480 -8.77 18.28 -23.32
N GLY A 481 -7.51 17.85 -23.34
CA GLY A 481 -6.37 18.72 -23.62
C GLY A 481 -6.46 19.37 -25.00
N ARG A 482 -6.89 18.62 -26.03
CA ARG A 482 -7.14 19.16 -27.37
C ARG A 482 -8.30 20.16 -27.39
N GLU A 483 -9.41 19.85 -26.73
CA GLU A 483 -10.58 20.73 -26.63
C GLU A 483 -10.24 22.05 -25.92
N ILE A 484 -9.51 21.99 -24.79
CA ILE A 484 -9.02 23.18 -24.09
C ILE A 484 -8.09 23.99 -25.00
N SER A 485 -7.20 23.34 -25.74
CA SER A 485 -6.29 24.02 -26.66
C SER A 485 -7.04 24.74 -27.79
N GLU A 486 -8.09 24.12 -28.32
CA GLU A 486 -8.93 24.71 -29.36
C GLU A 486 -9.75 25.89 -28.85
N THR A 487 -10.39 25.74 -27.68
CA THR A 487 -11.15 26.83 -27.04
C THR A 487 -10.25 28.01 -26.67
N LEU A 488 -9.03 27.77 -26.20
CA LEU A 488 -8.04 28.81 -25.93
C LEU A 488 -7.61 29.51 -27.23
N ARG A 489 -7.41 28.76 -28.32
CA ARG A 489 -7.09 29.33 -29.64
C ARG A 489 -8.20 30.26 -30.13
N LEU A 490 -9.46 29.86 -29.99
CA LEU A 490 -10.62 30.69 -30.33
C LEU A 490 -10.69 31.96 -29.47
N HIS A 491 -10.46 31.85 -28.15
CA HIS A 491 -10.44 33.01 -27.27
C HIS A 491 -9.31 34.00 -27.62
N ILE A 492 -8.12 33.51 -27.98
CA ILE A 492 -7.01 34.35 -28.44
C ILE A 492 -7.40 35.07 -29.75
N GLU A 493 -8.05 34.39 -30.68
CA GLU A 493 -8.51 34.99 -31.93
C GLU A 493 -9.60 36.07 -31.70
N ASP A 494 -10.56 35.79 -30.82
CA ASP A 494 -11.62 36.75 -30.47
C ASP A 494 -11.08 37.96 -29.71
N LEU A 495 -10.12 37.76 -28.80
CA LEU A 495 -9.38 38.86 -28.17
C LEU A 495 -8.62 39.68 -29.20
N GLY A 496 -7.98 39.04 -30.19
CA GLY A 496 -7.33 39.72 -31.31
C GLY A 496 -8.30 40.61 -32.09
N LYS A 497 -9.46 40.06 -32.49
CA LYS A 497 -10.52 40.83 -33.16
C LYS A 497 -11.07 41.95 -32.28
N GLY A 498 -11.22 41.72 -30.98
CA GLY A 498 -11.63 42.73 -30.00
C GLY A 498 -10.65 43.89 -29.91
N ALA A 499 -9.35 43.58 -29.84
CA ALA A 499 -8.27 44.57 -29.82
C ALA A 499 -8.21 45.38 -31.12
N GLU A 500 -8.36 44.75 -32.29
CA GLU A 500 -8.43 45.46 -33.57
C GLU A 500 -9.63 46.42 -33.64
N ARG A 501 -10.81 45.98 -33.19
CA ARG A 501 -12.00 46.86 -33.14
C ARG A 501 -11.80 48.04 -32.19
N ALA A 502 -11.22 47.80 -31.00
CA ALA A 502 -10.92 48.86 -30.06
C ALA A 502 -9.90 49.86 -30.63
N SER A 503 -8.87 49.37 -31.33
CA SER A 503 -7.90 50.21 -32.02
C SER A 503 -8.54 51.04 -33.14
N ALA A 504 -9.43 50.44 -33.93
CA ALA A 504 -10.16 51.14 -34.99
C ALA A 504 -11.10 52.22 -34.42
N GLN A 505 -11.80 51.93 -33.32
CA GLN A 505 -12.62 52.91 -32.61
C GLN A 505 -11.77 54.06 -32.03
N ALA A 506 -10.62 53.75 -31.44
CA ALA A 506 -9.70 54.77 -30.94
C ALA A 506 -9.21 55.70 -32.07
N GLU A 507 -8.87 55.16 -33.24
CA GLU A 507 -8.46 55.97 -34.40
C GLU A 507 -9.62 56.80 -34.96
N ALA A 508 -10.84 56.25 -35.01
CA ALA A 508 -12.03 56.99 -35.41
C ALA A 508 -12.34 58.16 -34.45
N ILE A 509 -12.21 57.94 -33.14
CA ILE A 509 -12.32 59.00 -32.12
C ILE A 509 -11.24 60.06 -32.35
N ARG A 510 -9.98 59.65 -32.59
CA ARG A 510 -8.88 60.57 -32.84
C ARG A 510 -9.13 61.43 -34.08
N GLN A 511 -9.63 60.83 -35.17
CA GLN A 511 -10.01 61.56 -36.38
C GLN A 511 -11.18 62.51 -36.15
N SER A 512 -12.21 62.08 -35.42
CA SER A 512 -13.35 62.92 -35.05
C SER A 512 -12.92 64.13 -34.21
N LEU A 513 -12.09 63.91 -33.19
CA LEU A 513 -11.53 64.97 -32.36
C LEU A 513 -10.68 65.94 -33.19
N ARG A 514 -9.89 65.44 -34.14
CA ARG A 514 -9.11 66.30 -35.05
C ARG A 514 -10.00 67.13 -35.96
N LYS A 515 -11.05 66.53 -36.53
CA LYS A 515 -12.04 67.24 -37.34
C LYS A 515 -12.77 68.32 -36.52
N GLN A 516 -13.19 68.00 -35.30
CA GLN A 516 -13.81 68.97 -34.40
C GLN A 516 -12.86 70.12 -34.05
N ALA A 517 -11.57 69.84 -33.84
CA ALA A 517 -10.57 70.87 -33.60
C ALA A 517 -10.40 71.79 -34.82
N ASP A 518 -10.38 71.25 -36.04
CA ASP A 518 -10.31 72.03 -37.28
C ASP A 518 -11.59 72.87 -37.49
N GLU A 519 -12.78 72.29 -37.29
CA GLU A 519 -14.07 73.00 -37.37
C GLU A 519 -14.17 74.13 -36.32
N LEU A 520 -13.65 73.92 -35.11
CA LEU A 520 -13.54 74.95 -34.08
C LEU A 520 -12.56 76.06 -34.48
N ALA A 521 -11.43 75.71 -35.09
CA ALA A 521 -10.46 76.69 -35.59
C ALA A 521 -11.04 77.54 -36.73
N ASP A 522 -11.79 76.92 -37.65
CA ASP A 522 -12.50 77.62 -38.72
C ASP A 522 -13.61 78.51 -38.17
N ALA A 523 -14.42 78.03 -37.22
CA ALA A 523 -15.43 78.84 -36.54
C ALA A 523 -14.80 80.04 -35.83
N ALA A 524 -13.67 79.86 -35.15
CA ALA A 524 -12.93 80.95 -34.52
C ALA A 524 -12.40 81.97 -35.55
N ASN A 525 -11.89 81.52 -36.70
CA ASN A 525 -11.47 82.39 -37.79
C ASN A 525 -12.63 83.17 -38.42
N VAL A 526 -13.79 82.53 -38.62
CA VAL A 526 -15.01 83.18 -39.13
C VAL A 526 -15.48 84.25 -38.14
N VAL A 527 -15.55 83.93 -36.84
CA VAL A 527 -15.92 84.90 -35.81
C VAL A 527 -14.93 86.06 -35.75
N SER A 528 -13.63 85.80 -35.86
CA SER A 528 -12.60 86.86 -35.94
C SER A 528 -12.80 87.76 -37.17
N THR A 529 -13.09 87.16 -38.33
CA THR A 529 -13.33 87.88 -39.58
C THR A 529 -14.63 88.69 -39.53
N GLN A 530 -15.71 88.11 -39.00
CA GLN A 530 -17.01 88.77 -38.82
C GLN A 530 -16.94 89.90 -37.78
N SER A 531 -16.11 89.76 -36.75
CA SER A 531 -15.82 90.83 -35.81
C SER A 531 -15.12 92.01 -36.49
N LYS A 532 -14.07 91.76 -37.29
CA LYS A 532 -13.39 92.81 -38.10
C LYS A 532 -14.31 93.48 -39.11
N LEU A 533 -15.18 92.71 -39.78
CA LEU A 533 -16.20 93.23 -40.70
C LEU A 533 -17.27 94.07 -39.98
N SER A 534 -17.68 93.65 -38.78
CA SER A 534 -18.63 94.41 -37.97
C SER A 534 -18.02 95.71 -37.47
N GLU A 535 -16.74 95.71 -37.07
CA GLU A 535 -15.99 96.92 -36.73
C GLU A 535 -15.90 97.88 -37.92
N ALA A 536 -15.61 97.38 -39.12
CA ALA A 536 -15.59 98.18 -40.34
C ALA A 536 -16.98 98.75 -40.71
N SER A 537 -18.04 97.93 -40.61
CA SER A 537 -19.42 98.34 -40.89
C SER A 537 -19.94 99.37 -39.89
N LEU A 538 -19.66 99.19 -38.58
CA LEU A 538 -20.01 100.16 -37.54
C LEU A 538 -19.28 101.48 -37.76
N ASN A 539 -18.01 101.45 -38.16
CA ASN A 539 -17.25 102.66 -38.49
C ASN A 539 -17.82 103.36 -39.75
N GLN A 540 -18.25 102.60 -40.74
CA GLN A 540 -18.94 103.13 -41.92
C GLN A 540 -20.33 103.72 -41.58
N GLN A 541 -21.13 103.04 -40.75
CA GLN A 541 -22.42 103.54 -40.26
C GLN A 541 -22.25 104.81 -39.44
N ALA A 542 -21.23 104.88 -38.56
CA ALA A 542 -20.92 106.09 -37.81
C ALA A 542 -20.59 107.26 -38.75
N ARG A 543 -19.79 107.04 -39.80
CA ARG A 543 -19.52 108.06 -40.83
C ARG A 543 -20.77 108.45 -41.61
N HIS A 544 -21.62 107.49 -41.97
CA HIS A 544 -22.86 107.76 -42.69
C HIS A 544 -23.84 108.55 -41.82
N LEU A 545 -23.96 108.25 -40.53
CA LEU A 545 -24.76 109.03 -39.59
C LEU A 545 -24.26 110.48 -39.48
N ILE A 546 -22.95 110.70 -39.39
CA ILE A 546 -22.36 112.05 -39.38
C ILE A 546 -22.71 112.80 -40.68
N ALA A 547 -22.53 112.17 -41.84
CA ALA A 547 -22.86 112.79 -43.13
C ALA A 547 -24.37 113.07 -43.28
N THR A 548 -25.22 112.18 -42.77
CA THR A 548 -26.68 112.36 -42.81
C THR A 548 -27.10 113.49 -41.87
N SER A 549 -26.47 113.62 -40.70
CA SER A 549 -26.65 114.75 -39.78
C SER A 549 -26.25 116.07 -40.43
N ASP A 550 -25.12 116.15 -41.13
CA ASP A 550 -24.71 117.34 -41.88
C ASP A 550 -25.73 117.69 -42.99
N GLN A 551 -26.23 116.68 -43.70
CA GLN A 551 -27.25 116.87 -44.73
C GLN A 551 -28.58 117.38 -44.16
N VAL A 552 -29.01 116.87 -43.00
CA VAL A 552 -30.20 117.36 -42.28
C VAL A 552 -29.98 118.80 -41.84
N MET A 553 -28.80 119.13 -41.29
CA MET A 553 -28.44 120.50 -40.90
C MET A 553 -28.47 121.46 -42.11
N GLY A 554 -27.99 121.01 -43.27
CA GLY A 554 -28.05 121.74 -44.53
C GLY A 554 -29.48 121.94 -45.06
N ARG A 555 -30.34 120.90 -45.00
CA ARG A 555 -31.76 121.02 -45.37
C ARG A 555 -32.50 121.99 -44.45
N ILE A 556 -32.23 121.96 -43.14
CA ILE A 556 -32.79 122.91 -42.20
C ILE A 556 -32.40 124.35 -42.60
N LYS A 557 -31.12 124.60 -42.89
CA LYS A 557 -30.65 125.91 -43.36
C LYS A 557 -31.35 126.37 -44.65
N THR A 558 -31.49 125.46 -45.61
CA THR A 558 -32.16 125.75 -46.90
C THR A 558 -33.64 126.08 -46.68
N ILE A 559 -34.34 125.35 -45.81
CA ILE A 559 -35.74 125.64 -45.46
C ILE A 559 -35.86 127.02 -44.81
N THR A 560 -34.94 127.38 -43.90
CA THR A 560 -34.90 128.72 -43.29
C THR A 560 -34.72 129.82 -44.35
N ASP A 561 -33.82 129.64 -45.32
CA ASP A 561 -33.61 130.59 -46.41
C ASP A 561 -34.83 130.68 -47.35
N THR A 562 -35.48 129.55 -47.65
CA THR A 562 -36.69 129.50 -48.49
C THR A 562 -37.89 130.18 -47.81
N LEU A 563 -38.04 130.02 -46.49
CA LEU A 563 -39.09 130.71 -45.73
C LEU A 563 -38.88 132.22 -45.79
N ARG A 564 -37.63 132.68 -45.62
CA ARG A 564 -37.25 134.09 -45.70
C ARG A 564 -37.54 134.68 -47.09
N GLN A 565 -37.31 133.90 -48.15
CA GLN A 565 -37.61 134.30 -49.52
C GLN A 565 -39.13 134.40 -49.78
N ASN A 566 -39.92 133.40 -49.35
CA ASN A 566 -41.38 133.44 -49.47
C ASN A 566 -42.00 134.63 -48.74
N THR A 567 -41.46 135.02 -47.58
CA THR A 567 -41.92 136.24 -46.88
C THR A 567 -41.65 137.49 -47.71
N ASN A 568 -40.50 137.59 -48.38
CA ASN A 568 -40.17 138.71 -49.26
C ASN A 568 -41.06 138.74 -50.53
N ASP A 569 -41.35 137.58 -51.13
CA ASP A 569 -42.22 137.48 -52.31
C ASP A 569 -43.69 137.80 -51.97
N LEU A 570 -44.16 137.50 -50.76
CA LEU A 570 -45.49 137.89 -50.28
C LEU A 570 -45.62 139.41 -50.11
N VAL A 571 -44.57 140.08 -49.62
CA VAL A 571 -44.51 141.56 -49.58
C VAL A 571 -44.51 142.13 -51.00
N GLY A 572 -43.80 141.48 -51.94
CA GLY A 572 -43.81 141.86 -53.36
C GLY A 572 -45.17 141.70 -54.03
N MET A 573 -45.88 140.59 -53.80
CA MET A 573 -47.21 140.33 -54.39
C MET A 573 -48.28 141.29 -53.88
N SER A 574 -48.20 141.70 -52.61
CA SER A 574 -49.09 142.72 -52.04
C SER A 574 -48.93 144.08 -52.74
N SER A 575 -47.71 144.47 -53.11
CA SER A 575 -47.47 145.70 -53.88
C SER A 575 -48.00 145.64 -55.33
N ARG A 576 -48.01 144.45 -55.94
CA ARG A 576 -48.41 144.26 -57.35
C ARG A 576 -49.93 144.25 -57.53
N VAL A 577 -50.69 143.74 -56.55
CA VAL A 577 -52.17 143.82 -56.55
C VAL A 577 -52.65 145.28 -56.40
N GLY A 578 -51.90 146.13 -55.70
CA GLY A 578 -52.18 147.57 -55.66
C GLY A 578 -52.08 148.25 -57.02
N GLY A 579 -51.10 147.85 -57.85
CA GLY A 579 -50.88 148.43 -59.18
C GLY A 579 -51.87 147.95 -60.26
N GLU A 580 -52.34 146.70 -60.20
CA GLU A 580 -53.30 146.18 -61.20
C GLU A 580 -54.71 146.76 -61.04
N LEU A 581 -55.11 147.18 -59.84
CA LEU A 581 -56.38 147.88 -59.62
C LEU A 581 -56.41 149.29 -60.24
N GLU A 582 -55.25 149.94 -60.38
CA GLU A 582 -55.12 151.26 -61.02
C GLU A 582 -55.15 151.15 -62.56
N GLY A 583 -54.62 150.06 -63.12
CA GLY A 583 -54.65 149.78 -64.56
C GLY A 583 -56.04 149.44 -65.12
N VAL A 584 -56.89 148.74 -64.35
CA VAL A 584 -58.24 148.36 -64.79
C VAL A 584 -59.16 149.58 -65.00
N GLY A 585 -58.96 150.65 -64.23
CA GLY A 585 -59.71 151.90 -64.37
C GLY A 585 -59.48 152.62 -65.71
N GLU A 586 -58.26 152.59 -66.24
CA GLU A 586 -57.91 153.28 -67.49
C GLU A 586 -58.45 152.53 -68.73
N THR A 587 -58.44 151.19 -68.72
CA THR A 587 -59.00 150.36 -69.80
C THR A 587 -60.52 150.53 -70.01
N LEU A 588 -61.27 150.83 -68.95
CA LEU A 588 -62.71 151.12 -69.04
C LEU A 588 -62.99 152.47 -69.73
N ARG A 589 -62.05 153.41 -69.63
CA ARG A 589 -62.16 154.75 -70.22
C ARG A 589 -61.84 154.75 -71.73
N GLN A 590 -60.91 153.91 -72.16
CA GLN A 590 -60.48 153.78 -73.56
C GLN A 590 -61.50 153.04 -74.44
N ARG A 591 -62.16 151.98 -73.91
CA ARG A 591 -63.24 151.26 -74.62
C ARG A 591 -64.51 152.08 -74.83
N ALA A 592 -64.78 153.06 -73.98
CA ALA A 592 -65.90 153.99 -74.17
C ALA A 592 -65.65 154.97 -75.33
N THR A 593 -64.38 155.28 -75.65
CA THR A 593 -64.02 156.22 -76.72
C THR A 593 -64.03 155.55 -78.11
N ASP A 594 -63.61 154.29 -78.22
CA ASP A 594 -63.55 153.57 -79.50
C ASP A 594 -64.94 153.19 -80.06
N VAL A 595 -65.93 152.95 -79.19
CA VAL A 595 -67.32 152.65 -79.62
C VAL A 595 -68.02 153.90 -80.20
N GLY A 596 -67.66 155.10 -79.74
CA GLY A 596 -68.18 156.36 -80.30
C GLY A 596 -67.69 156.65 -81.72
N VAL A 597 -66.50 156.18 -82.10
CA VAL A 597 -65.90 156.45 -83.42
C VAL A 597 -66.35 155.44 -84.48
N ALA A 598 -66.63 154.18 -84.10
CA ALA A 598 -67.15 153.16 -85.02
C ALA A 598 -68.58 153.45 -85.51
N ALA A 599 -69.41 154.14 -84.72
CA ALA A 599 -70.78 154.51 -85.07
C ALA A 599 -70.89 155.60 -86.16
N SER A 600 -69.80 156.26 -86.54
CA SER A 600 -69.80 157.40 -87.49
C SER A 600 -69.32 157.09 -88.91
N ARG A 601 -68.83 155.86 -89.20
CA ARG A 601 -68.22 155.50 -90.51
C ARG A 601 -68.99 154.48 -91.38
N ALA A 602 -70.22 154.10 -91.04
CA ALA A 602 -71.02 153.18 -91.83
C ALA A 602 -72.36 153.77 -92.34
N ASN A 603 -72.43 155.10 -92.49
CA ASN A 603 -73.55 155.77 -93.17
C ASN A 603 -73.06 156.75 -94.26
N ALA A 604 -72.17 156.24 -95.13
CA ALA A 604 -71.84 156.81 -96.43
C ALA A 604 -71.56 155.67 -97.42
#